data_AF-E3MH56-F1
#
_entry.id   AF-E3MH56-F1
#
_cell.length_a   1.000
_cell.length_b   1.000
_cell.length_c   1.000
_cell.angle_alpha   90.00
_cell.angle_beta   90.00
_cell.angle_gamma   90.00
#
_symmetry.space_group_name_H-M   'P 1'
#
loop_
_entity.id
_entity.type
_entity.pdbx_description
1 polymer ?
#
loop_
_entity_poly.entity_id
_entity_poly.type
_entity_poly.pdbx_seq_one_letter_code
_entity_poly.pdbx_strand_id
1 'polypeptide(L)'
;MNTNFSCFSKIQENETAIQILTRSSYSAHFSYLYNFLLLICFPFYIHVYRMNMAHNKTALIYPFFNYFHVSVKFTYIVFYCEVCFHQLVEWQVYDAYGILATVYTVAVFSIAPILDWTAPINHILLSILAMYRSILFFFPSAEPFMKFEDKNNRKLIYFIWLLYVFVAIITFSRFSTSYIPVAYFETNKCLEDVIYFCRYADTSTTPLLIQLSFLGCNRRHLQFLILSLRPRIGLKVFCCPCADVAQTGGIVVSRTQVSSTSIPLS
;
A
#
# COMPACT_ATOMS: atom_id res chain seq x y z
N MET A 1 22.93 45.00 -31.96
CA MET A 1 23.06 43.56 -31.65
C MET A 1 22.45 43.12 -30.31
N ASN A 2 21.87 44.00 -29.47
CA ASN A 2 21.38 43.65 -28.12
C ASN A 2 19.88 43.30 -27.99
N THR A 3 19.05 43.50 -29.01
CA THR A 3 17.59 43.34 -28.90
C THR A 3 17.08 41.92 -29.16
N ASN A 4 17.82 41.11 -29.94
CA ASN A 4 17.43 39.72 -30.21
C ASN A 4 17.73 38.78 -29.04
N PHE A 5 18.70 39.13 -28.19
CA PHE A 5 19.10 38.31 -27.04
C PHE A 5 18.03 38.31 -25.92
N SER A 6 17.36 39.45 -25.69
CA SER A 6 16.31 39.56 -24.68
C SER A 6 14.98 38.89 -25.07
N CYS A 7 14.73 38.75 -26.37
CA CYS A 7 13.55 38.04 -26.86
C CYS A 7 13.76 36.53 -26.78
N PHE A 8 14.94 36.06 -27.18
CA PHE A 8 15.31 34.64 -27.09
C PHE A 8 15.35 34.13 -25.65
N SER A 9 15.87 34.92 -24.70
CA SER A 9 15.88 34.57 -23.27
C SER A 9 14.46 34.45 -22.69
N LYS A 10 13.54 35.36 -23.07
CA LYS A 10 12.13 35.31 -22.65
C LYS A 10 11.37 34.13 -23.23
N ILE A 11 11.67 33.74 -24.47
CA ILE A 11 11.06 32.54 -25.09
C ILE A 11 11.54 31.28 -24.35
N GLN A 12 12.83 31.19 -24.03
CA GLN A 12 13.40 30.05 -23.31
C GLN A 12 12.93 29.95 -21.85
N GLU A 13 12.75 31.09 -21.15
CA GLU A 13 12.10 31.15 -19.84
C GLU A 13 10.62 30.72 -19.91
N ASN A 14 9.89 31.13 -20.94
CA ASN A 14 8.50 30.72 -21.13
C ASN A 14 8.39 29.22 -21.45
N GLU A 15 9.26 28.65 -22.28
CA GLU A 15 9.25 27.21 -22.58
C GLU A 15 9.56 26.37 -21.33
N THR A 16 10.54 26.78 -20.52
CA THR A 16 10.84 26.10 -19.26
C THR A 16 9.71 26.24 -18.23
N ALA A 17 9.08 27.42 -18.11
CA ALA A 17 7.91 27.61 -17.27
C ALA A 17 6.72 26.75 -17.71
N ILE A 18 6.45 26.66 -19.02
CA ILE A 18 5.39 25.80 -19.58
C ILE A 18 5.69 24.33 -19.29
N GLN A 19 6.93 23.86 -19.46
CA GLN A 19 7.30 22.48 -19.13
C GLN A 19 7.13 22.15 -17.65
N ILE A 20 7.50 23.08 -16.76
CA ILE A 20 7.33 22.93 -15.30
C ILE A 20 5.85 22.87 -14.93
N LEU A 21 5.03 23.80 -15.45
CA LEU A 21 3.58 23.84 -15.23
C LEU A 21 2.86 22.60 -15.77
N THR A 22 3.30 22.11 -16.93
CA THR A 22 2.74 20.90 -17.54
C THR A 22 3.08 19.67 -16.70
N ARG A 23 4.33 19.56 -16.23
CA ARG A 23 4.79 18.46 -15.36
C ARG A 23 4.09 18.46 -14.00
N SER A 24 3.93 19.64 -13.38
CA SER A 24 3.24 19.76 -12.09
C SER A 24 1.75 19.41 -12.22
N SER A 25 1.11 19.83 -13.31
CA SER A 25 -0.28 19.48 -13.62
C SER A 25 -0.46 17.96 -13.77
N TYR A 26 0.32 17.27 -14.60
CA TYR A 26 0.20 15.81 -14.74
C TYR A 26 0.43 15.08 -13.41
N SER A 27 1.43 15.49 -12.64
CA SER A 27 1.70 14.91 -11.32
C SER A 27 0.50 15.05 -10.39
N ALA A 28 -0.17 16.21 -10.38
CA ALA A 28 -1.37 16.41 -9.55
C ALA A 28 -2.52 15.48 -9.97
N HIS A 29 -2.78 15.34 -11.28
CA HIS A 29 -3.84 14.46 -11.78
C HIS A 29 -3.59 12.99 -11.41
N PHE A 30 -2.35 12.50 -11.54
CA PHE A 30 -1.98 11.15 -11.11
C PHE A 30 -2.20 10.96 -9.61
N SER A 31 -1.78 11.94 -8.79
CA SER A 31 -2.01 11.92 -7.34
C SER A 31 -3.50 11.90 -6.99
N TYR A 32 -4.34 12.70 -7.65
CA TYR A 32 -5.79 12.69 -7.39
C TYR A 32 -6.44 11.37 -7.78
N LEU A 33 -6.09 10.82 -8.96
CA LEU A 33 -6.57 9.51 -9.39
C LEU A 33 -6.16 8.43 -8.40
N TYR A 34 -4.91 8.46 -7.95
CA TYR A 34 -4.38 7.53 -6.96
C TYR A 34 -5.15 7.57 -5.64
N ASN A 35 -5.33 8.77 -5.07
CA ASN A 35 -6.10 9.00 -3.86
C ASN A 35 -7.56 8.52 -4.00
N PHE A 36 -8.17 8.78 -5.14
CA PHE A 36 -9.53 8.33 -5.46
C PHE A 36 -9.62 6.80 -5.48
N LEU A 37 -8.67 6.12 -6.12
CA LEU A 37 -8.60 4.65 -6.12
C LEU A 37 -8.43 4.10 -4.71
N LEU A 38 -7.55 4.71 -3.90
CA LEU A 38 -7.35 4.35 -2.49
C LEU A 38 -8.66 4.42 -1.70
N LEU A 39 -9.34 5.56 -1.79
CA LEU A 39 -10.60 5.83 -1.08
C LEU A 39 -11.68 4.80 -1.46
N ILE A 40 -11.75 4.43 -2.73
CA ILE A 40 -12.72 3.46 -3.24
C ILE A 40 -12.36 2.03 -2.85
N CYS A 41 -11.09 1.62 -2.97
CA CYS A 41 -10.68 0.24 -2.73
C CYS A 41 -10.79 -0.16 -1.26
N PHE A 42 -10.56 0.77 -0.34
CA PHE A 42 -10.56 0.51 1.10
C PHE A 42 -11.84 -0.10 1.69
N PRO A 43 -13.05 0.48 1.49
CA PRO A 43 -14.28 -0.09 2.05
C PRO A 43 -14.56 -1.51 1.53
N PHE A 44 -14.30 -1.76 0.23
CA PHE A 44 -14.42 -3.11 -0.34
C PHE A 44 -13.39 -4.08 0.23
N TYR A 45 -12.15 -3.63 0.40
CA TYR A 45 -11.11 -4.43 1.04
C TYR A 45 -11.51 -4.86 2.45
N ILE A 46 -11.95 -3.92 3.30
CA ILE A 46 -12.41 -4.21 4.66
C ILE A 46 -13.59 -5.19 4.63
N HIS A 47 -14.57 -4.95 3.76
CA HIS A 47 -15.74 -5.80 3.63
C HIS A 47 -15.39 -7.24 3.25
N VAL A 48 -14.62 -7.43 2.17
CA VAL A 48 -14.22 -8.76 1.68
C VAL A 48 -13.31 -9.47 2.69
N TYR A 49 -12.42 -8.74 3.37
CA TYR A 49 -11.59 -9.30 4.44
C TYR A 49 -12.44 -9.87 5.58
N ARG A 50 -13.47 -9.12 6.03
CA ARG A 50 -14.38 -9.56 7.10
C ARG A 50 -15.23 -10.75 6.68
N MET A 51 -15.79 -10.72 5.47
CA MET A 51 -16.58 -11.84 4.94
C MET A 51 -15.79 -13.14 4.83
N ASN A 52 -14.49 -13.03 4.53
CA ASN A 52 -13.62 -14.19 4.41
C ASN A 52 -12.85 -14.50 5.70
N MET A 53 -13.07 -13.77 6.80
CA MET A 53 -12.27 -13.90 8.02
C MET A 53 -12.31 -15.33 8.58
N ALA A 54 -13.48 -15.97 8.63
CA ALA A 54 -13.62 -17.33 9.16
C ALA A 54 -12.80 -18.34 8.35
N HIS A 55 -12.82 -18.24 7.02
CA HIS A 55 -12.03 -19.08 6.15
C HIS A 55 -10.54 -18.72 6.18
N ASN A 56 -10.22 -17.43 6.15
CA ASN A 56 -8.85 -16.95 6.20
C ASN A 56 -8.16 -17.38 7.48
N LYS A 57 -8.85 -17.42 8.63
CA LYS A 57 -8.31 -17.95 9.89
C LYS A 57 -7.85 -19.41 9.82
N THR A 58 -8.45 -20.20 8.94
CA THR A 58 -8.04 -21.60 8.71
C THR A 58 -6.93 -21.72 7.68
N ALA A 59 -6.67 -20.66 6.92
CA ALA A 59 -5.61 -20.64 5.94
C ALA A 59 -4.26 -20.46 6.66
N LEU A 60 -3.31 -21.27 6.23
CA LEU A 60 -1.92 -21.20 6.68
C LEU A 60 -1.34 -19.78 6.75
N ILE A 61 -1.63 -19.01 5.71
CA ILE A 61 -1.11 -17.67 5.45
C ILE A 61 -1.93 -16.57 6.15
N TYR A 62 -2.88 -16.94 7.02
CA TYR A 62 -3.64 -16.01 7.85
C TYR A 62 -2.79 -14.94 8.55
N PRO A 63 -1.62 -15.27 9.14
CA PRO A 63 -0.79 -14.31 9.86
C PRO A 63 -0.34 -13.17 8.96
N PHE A 64 -0.02 -13.46 7.69
CA PHE A 64 0.32 -12.44 6.70
C PHE A 64 -0.91 -11.62 6.34
N PHE A 65 -2.07 -12.24 6.08
CA PHE A 65 -3.30 -11.49 5.80
C PHE A 65 -3.72 -10.58 6.95
N ASN A 66 -3.57 -11.05 8.19
CA ASN A 66 -3.86 -10.26 9.37
C ASN A 66 -2.86 -9.11 9.54
N TYR A 67 -1.57 -9.36 9.31
CA TYR A 67 -0.56 -8.30 9.29
C TYR A 67 -0.87 -7.25 8.23
N PHE A 68 -1.12 -7.65 6.99
CA PHE A 68 -1.52 -6.76 5.90
C PHE A 68 -2.77 -5.95 6.24
N HIS A 69 -3.77 -6.57 6.87
CA HIS A 69 -4.98 -5.88 7.30
C HIS A 69 -4.71 -4.79 8.34
N VAL A 70 -3.90 -5.11 9.35
CA VAL A 70 -3.50 -4.12 10.37
C VAL A 70 -2.65 -3.02 9.73
N SER A 71 -1.67 -3.39 8.89
CA SER A 71 -0.78 -2.44 8.23
C SER A 71 -1.55 -1.49 7.30
N VAL A 72 -2.45 -2.00 6.45
CA VAL A 72 -3.26 -1.16 5.55
C VAL A 72 -4.13 -0.20 6.36
N LYS A 73 -4.81 -0.65 7.42
CA LYS A 73 -5.60 0.25 8.28
C LYS A 73 -4.74 1.35 8.91
N PHE A 74 -3.57 0.97 9.42
CA PHE A 74 -2.64 1.92 10.02
C PHE A 74 -2.13 2.94 9.00
N THR A 75 -1.69 2.48 7.83
CA THR A 75 -1.25 3.35 6.71
C THR A 75 -2.34 4.32 6.30
N TYR A 76 -3.60 3.89 6.23
CA TYR A 76 -4.72 4.77 5.91
C TYR A 76 -4.93 5.86 6.97
N ILE A 77 -4.96 5.48 8.25
CA ILE A 77 -5.11 6.46 9.34
C ILE A 77 -4.00 7.50 9.25
N VAL A 78 -2.76 7.03 9.13
CA VAL A 78 -1.58 7.89 9.06
C VAL A 78 -1.62 8.81 7.85
N PHE A 79 -1.92 8.27 6.66
CA PHE A 79 -2.00 9.03 5.41
C PHE A 79 -3.09 10.11 5.44
N TYR A 80 -4.30 9.77 5.88
CA TYR A 80 -5.37 10.78 5.97
C TYR A 80 -5.13 11.79 7.09
N CYS A 81 -4.49 11.39 8.20
CA CYS A 81 -4.01 12.36 9.18
C CYS A 81 -3.04 13.35 8.54
N GLU A 82 -2.03 12.87 7.80
CA GLU A 82 -1.07 13.72 7.08
C GLU A 82 -1.78 14.70 6.13
N VAL A 83 -2.69 14.21 5.27
CA VAL A 83 -3.45 15.06 4.33
C VAL A 83 -4.28 16.10 5.07
N CYS A 84 -5.03 15.73 6.11
CA CYS A 84 -5.81 16.66 6.91
C CYS A 84 -4.93 17.73 7.59
N PHE A 85 -3.79 17.33 8.15
CA PHE A 85 -2.84 18.26 8.77
C PHE A 85 -2.20 19.20 7.74
N HIS A 86 -1.86 18.71 6.54
CA HIS A 86 -1.34 19.54 5.45
C HIS A 86 -2.35 20.61 5.02
N GLN A 87 -3.62 20.22 4.81
CA GLN A 87 -4.70 21.15 4.44
C GLN A 87 -4.96 22.22 5.52
N LEU A 88 -4.93 21.84 6.80
CA LEU A 88 -5.07 22.79 7.92
C LEU A 88 -3.94 23.83 7.95
N VAL A 89 -2.72 23.41 7.59
CA VAL A 89 -1.53 24.29 7.57
C VAL A 89 -1.58 25.22 6.37
N GLU A 90 -1.91 24.74 5.17
CA GLU A 90 -2.11 25.61 4.00
C GLU A 90 -3.18 26.67 4.27
N TRP A 91 -4.25 26.30 4.98
CA TRP A 91 -5.31 27.22 5.38
C TRP A 91 -4.87 28.27 6.42
N GLN A 92 -4.00 27.91 7.37
CA GLN A 92 -3.53 28.84 8.43
C GLN A 92 -2.27 29.64 8.08
N VAL A 93 -1.43 29.17 7.15
CA VAL A 93 -0.27 29.91 6.62
C VAL A 93 -0.71 31.20 5.93
N TYR A 94 -1.98 31.30 5.53
CA TYR A 94 -2.58 32.55 5.05
C TYR A 94 -2.77 33.62 6.13
N ASP A 95 -2.77 33.29 7.44
CA ASP A 95 -3.16 34.24 8.50
C ASP A 95 -2.16 34.44 9.67
N ALA A 96 -1.22 33.54 9.99
CA ALA A 96 -0.16 33.83 10.99
C ALA A 96 1.02 32.83 10.99
N TYR A 97 2.26 33.35 10.98
CA TYR A 97 3.49 32.56 10.93
C TYR A 97 4.06 32.22 12.32
N GLY A 98 4.53 30.97 12.47
CA GLY A 98 5.49 30.57 13.50
C GLY A 98 5.24 29.16 14.02
N ILE A 99 4.37 29.04 15.02
CA ILE A 99 4.25 27.82 15.83
C ILE A 99 3.61 26.66 15.04
N LEU A 100 2.57 26.91 14.26
CA LEU A 100 1.86 25.85 13.55
C LEU A 100 2.68 25.24 12.41
N ALA A 101 3.47 26.06 11.70
CA ALA A 101 4.40 25.60 10.67
C ALA A 101 5.54 24.76 11.27
N THR A 102 6.03 25.12 12.47
CA THR A 102 6.99 24.29 13.21
C THR A 102 6.36 22.98 13.66
N VAL A 103 5.14 23.00 14.21
CA VAL A 103 4.38 21.78 14.57
C VAL A 103 4.14 20.89 13.35
N TYR A 104 3.79 21.47 12.20
CA TYR A 104 3.64 20.75 10.93
C TYR A 104 4.92 20.07 10.51
N THR A 105 6.03 20.81 10.51
CA THR A 105 7.34 20.29 10.16
C THR A 105 7.68 19.11 11.06
N VAL A 106 7.55 19.26 12.39
CA VAL A 106 7.79 18.19 13.36
C VAL A 106 6.85 16.98 13.15
N ALA A 107 5.56 17.22 12.87
CA ALA A 107 4.58 16.16 12.65
C ALA A 107 4.89 15.36 11.37
N VAL A 108 5.19 16.03 10.25
CA VAL A 108 5.59 15.39 8.99
C VAL A 108 6.86 14.57 9.19
N PHE A 109 7.87 15.15 9.84
CA PHE A 109 9.13 14.44 10.14
C PHE A 109 8.95 13.27 11.12
N SER A 110 7.89 13.26 11.95
CA SER A 110 7.60 12.15 12.86
C SER A 110 6.77 11.05 12.22
N ILE A 111 5.89 11.40 11.30
CA ILE A 111 4.87 10.51 10.73
C ILE A 111 5.32 9.86 9.42
N ALA A 112 5.93 10.63 8.51
CA ALA A 112 6.39 10.13 7.21
C ALA A 112 7.38 8.96 7.32
N PRO A 113 8.34 8.94 8.28
CA PRO A 113 9.23 7.79 8.44
C PRO A 113 8.50 6.50 8.80
N ILE A 114 7.37 6.58 9.51
CA ILE A 114 6.65 5.37 9.92
C ILE A 114 6.08 4.66 8.69
N LEU A 115 5.53 5.41 7.73
CA LEU A 115 5.05 4.85 6.46
C LEU A 115 6.20 4.20 5.69
N ASP A 116 7.31 4.92 5.54
CA ASP A 116 8.52 4.46 4.86
C ASP A 116 9.10 3.19 5.49
N TRP A 117 8.97 3.00 6.80
CA TRP A 117 9.47 1.81 7.48
C TRP A 117 8.55 0.60 7.33
N THR A 118 7.25 0.82 7.13
CA THR A 118 6.29 -0.28 6.93
C THR A 118 6.28 -0.84 5.52
N ALA A 119 6.61 -0.03 4.50
CA ALA A 119 6.56 -0.45 3.10
C ALA A 119 7.52 -1.62 2.78
N PRO A 120 8.82 -1.59 3.16
CA PRO A 120 9.74 -2.69 2.89
C PRO A 120 9.30 -4.03 3.50
N ILE A 121 8.75 -4.00 4.72
CA ILE A 121 8.21 -5.20 5.37
C ILE A 121 7.04 -5.76 4.56
N ASN A 122 6.14 -4.88 4.12
CA ASN A 122 5.02 -5.28 3.27
C ASN A 122 5.47 -5.88 1.94
N HIS A 123 6.51 -5.32 1.29
CA HIS A 123 7.06 -5.87 0.06
C HIS A 123 7.69 -7.26 0.27
N ILE A 124 8.44 -7.46 1.35
CA ILE A 124 8.99 -8.78 1.72
C ILE A 124 7.86 -9.78 1.95
N LEU A 125 6.82 -9.40 2.67
CA LEU A 125 5.68 -10.28 2.91
C LEU A 125 4.90 -10.58 1.62
N LEU A 126 4.75 -9.61 0.73
CA LEU A 126 4.12 -9.79 -0.58
C LEU A 126 4.93 -10.74 -1.46
N SER A 127 6.27 -10.63 -1.44
CA SER A 127 7.14 -11.53 -2.19
C SER A 127 7.10 -12.96 -1.65
N ILE A 128 7.11 -13.14 -0.32
CA ILE A 128 6.91 -14.45 0.32
C ILE A 128 5.54 -15.04 -0.04
N LEU A 129 4.48 -14.23 0.00
CA LEU A 129 3.13 -14.68 -0.36
C LEU A 129 3.04 -15.08 -1.84
N ALA A 130 3.67 -14.32 -2.73
CA ALA A 130 3.73 -14.66 -4.16
C ALA A 130 4.49 -15.97 -4.38
N MET A 131 5.66 -16.12 -3.76
CA MET A 131 6.46 -17.35 -3.84
C MET A 131 5.69 -18.56 -3.30
N TYR A 132 5.03 -18.42 -2.15
CA TYR A 132 4.17 -19.48 -1.58
C TYR A 132 3.07 -19.91 -2.55
N ARG A 133 2.37 -18.96 -3.18
CA ARG A 133 1.33 -19.26 -4.17
C ARG A 133 1.89 -19.91 -5.42
N SER A 134 3.03 -19.44 -5.91
CA SER A 134 3.71 -20.05 -7.07
C SER A 134 4.10 -21.49 -6.77
N ILE A 135 4.66 -21.78 -5.59
CA ILE A 135 5.03 -23.15 -5.19
C ILE A 135 3.79 -24.05 -5.15
N LEU A 136 2.68 -23.61 -4.56
CA LEU A 136 1.45 -24.41 -4.55
C LEU A 136 0.82 -24.60 -5.93
N PHE A 137 0.98 -23.62 -6.82
CA PHE A 137 0.49 -23.71 -8.18
C PHE A 137 1.25 -24.77 -8.99
N PHE A 138 2.59 -24.79 -8.90
CA PHE A 138 3.42 -25.76 -9.62
C PHE A 138 3.51 -27.12 -8.92
N PHE A 139 3.45 -27.14 -7.59
CA PHE A 139 3.60 -28.34 -6.77
C PHE A 139 2.47 -28.43 -5.72
N PRO A 140 1.26 -28.86 -6.11
CA PRO A 140 0.15 -29.04 -5.16
C PRO A 140 0.51 -30.00 -4.01
N SER A 141 1.37 -30.98 -4.26
CA SER A 141 1.89 -31.92 -3.26
C SER A 141 2.69 -31.24 -2.12
N ALA A 142 3.12 -29.99 -2.28
CA ALA A 142 3.79 -29.21 -1.25
C ALA A 142 2.83 -28.67 -0.16
N GLU A 143 1.51 -28.68 -0.40
CA GLU A 143 0.50 -28.16 0.53
C GLU A 143 0.59 -28.73 1.96
N PRO A 144 0.67 -30.07 2.18
CA PRO A 144 0.79 -30.61 3.52
C PRO A 144 2.09 -30.22 4.24
N PHE A 145 3.21 -30.08 3.52
CA PHE A 145 4.51 -29.73 4.10
C PHE A 145 4.59 -28.28 4.52
N MET A 146 3.86 -27.40 3.83
CA MET A 146 3.87 -25.98 4.15
C MET A 146 2.94 -25.63 5.30
N LYS A 147 2.23 -26.58 5.94
CA LYS A 147 1.35 -26.31 7.08
C LYS A 147 2.10 -25.90 8.37
N PHE A 148 2.58 -24.67 8.45
CA PHE A 148 2.92 -23.93 9.66
C PHE A 148 1.79 -23.94 10.70
N GLU A 149 2.04 -24.64 11.80
CA GLU A 149 1.19 -24.73 12.97
C GLU A 149 0.88 -23.34 13.58
N ASP A 150 -0.40 -23.06 13.87
CA ASP A 150 -0.96 -21.73 14.20
C ASP A 150 -0.22 -20.92 15.28
N LYS A 151 0.51 -21.58 16.18
CA LYS A 151 1.24 -20.92 17.28
C LYS A 151 2.55 -20.26 16.85
N ASN A 152 3.18 -20.67 15.75
CA ASN A 152 4.53 -20.22 15.42
C ASN A 152 4.60 -19.01 14.46
N ASN A 153 3.47 -18.62 13.88
CA ASN A 153 3.48 -17.79 12.67
C ASN A 153 3.64 -16.29 12.91
N ARG A 154 3.31 -15.80 14.12
CA ARG A 154 3.67 -14.43 14.51
C ARG A 154 5.18 -14.26 14.68
N LYS A 155 5.90 -15.32 15.09
CA LYS A 155 7.36 -15.25 15.24
C LYS A 155 8.06 -15.00 13.92
N LEU A 156 7.54 -15.53 12.81
CA LEU A 156 8.07 -15.26 11.47
C LEU A 156 7.99 -13.77 11.11
N ILE A 157 6.87 -13.11 11.41
CA ILE A 157 6.71 -11.67 11.18
C ILE A 157 7.69 -10.86 12.06
N TYR A 158 7.81 -11.21 13.34
CA TYR A 158 8.80 -10.57 14.23
C TYR A 158 10.24 -10.81 13.77
N PHE A 159 10.54 -12.01 13.27
CA PHE A 159 11.84 -12.36 12.72
C PHE A 159 12.17 -11.53 11.46
N ILE A 160 11.20 -11.36 10.55
CA ILE A 160 11.35 -10.49 9.38
C ILE A 160 11.60 -9.04 9.81
N TRP A 161 10.87 -8.54 10.82
CA TRP A 161 11.11 -7.22 11.41
C TRP A 161 12.52 -7.09 11.98
N LEU A 162 12.97 -8.08 12.74
CA LEU A 162 14.30 -8.09 13.34
C LEU A 162 15.39 -8.12 12.27
N LEU A 163 15.25 -8.95 11.24
CA LEU A 163 16.18 -9.00 10.11
C LEU A 163 16.21 -7.66 9.34
N TYR A 164 15.05 -7.05 9.10
CA TYR A 164 14.98 -5.77 8.43
C TYR A 164 15.67 -4.67 9.23
N VAL A 165 15.41 -4.58 10.54
CA VAL A 165 16.07 -3.61 11.43
C VAL A 165 17.58 -3.84 11.45
N PHE A 166 18.02 -5.09 11.50
CA PHE A 166 19.43 -5.44 11.45
C PHE A 166 20.10 -4.99 10.13
N VAL A 167 19.47 -5.28 8.98
CA VAL A 167 19.94 -4.82 7.67
C VAL A 167 19.94 -3.30 7.58
N ALA A 168 18.90 -2.63 8.08
CA ALA A 168 18.80 -1.18 8.08
C ALA A 168 19.91 -0.53 8.90
N ILE A 169 20.25 -1.09 10.08
CA ILE A 169 21.38 -0.61 10.91
C ILE A 169 22.72 -0.81 10.19
N ILE A 170 22.93 -1.95 9.54
CA ILE A 170 24.15 -2.19 8.76
C ILE A 170 24.24 -1.22 7.58
N THR A 171 23.17 -1.04 6.81
CA THR A 171 23.15 -0.13 5.68
C THR A 171 23.32 1.32 6.14
N PHE A 172 22.68 1.73 7.24
CA PHE A 172 22.83 3.07 7.81
C PHE A 172 24.27 3.32 8.31
N SER A 173 24.88 2.37 9.00
CA SER A 173 26.27 2.48 9.47
C SER A 173 27.28 2.51 8.31
N ARG A 174 27.02 1.76 7.23
CA ARG A 174 27.79 1.80 5.97
C ARG A 174 27.60 3.11 5.20
N PHE A 175 26.37 3.65 5.17
CA PHE A 175 26.03 4.91 4.53
C PHE A 175 26.68 6.09 5.26
N SER A 176 26.61 6.14 6.59
CA SER A 176 27.27 7.17 7.40
C SER A 176 28.80 7.18 7.25
N THR A 177 29.44 6.05 6.94
CA THR A 177 30.88 5.99 6.66
C THR A 177 31.24 6.31 5.20
N SER A 178 30.31 6.12 4.26
CA SER A 178 30.49 6.44 2.83
C SER A 178 30.12 7.89 2.46
N TYR A 179 29.43 8.63 3.33
CA TYR A 179 29.01 10.02 3.06
C TYR A 179 30.00 11.10 3.54
N ILE A 180 31.01 10.73 4.33
CA ILE A 180 32.08 11.68 4.73
C ILE A 180 32.83 12.23 3.50
N PRO A 181 33.04 11.47 2.40
CA PRO A 181 33.53 12.01 1.13
C PRO A 181 32.45 12.65 0.22
N VAL A 182 31.15 12.37 0.41
CA VAL A 182 30.04 12.85 -0.46
C VAL A 182 29.49 14.21 -0.03
N ALA A 183 29.60 14.56 1.26
CA ALA A 183 29.38 15.93 1.72
C ALA A 183 30.32 16.96 1.06
N TYR A 184 31.39 16.49 0.40
CA TYR A 184 32.32 17.29 -0.42
C TYR A 184 31.93 17.39 -1.92
N PHE A 185 30.93 16.65 -2.40
CA PHE A 185 30.52 16.64 -3.81
C PHE A 185 29.06 17.11 -3.99
N GLU A 186 28.89 18.43 -4.14
CA GLU A 186 27.65 19.16 -4.49
C GLU A 186 27.02 18.81 -5.87
N THR A 187 27.16 17.59 -6.39
CA THR A 187 27.00 17.37 -7.84
C THR A 187 25.67 16.82 -8.35
N ASN A 188 24.70 16.32 -7.57
CA ASN A 188 23.49 15.75 -8.20
C ASN A 188 22.18 15.89 -7.41
N LYS A 189 21.70 17.14 -7.18
CA LYS A 189 20.33 17.40 -6.65
C LYS A 189 19.24 16.63 -7.43
N CYS A 190 19.41 16.51 -8.75
CA CYS A 190 18.47 15.78 -9.62
C CYS A 190 18.34 14.28 -9.26
N LEU A 191 19.44 13.62 -8.87
CA LEU A 191 19.39 12.19 -8.54
C LEU A 191 18.71 11.94 -7.20
N GLU A 192 18.97 12.80 -6.20
CA GLU A 192 18.34 12.73 -4.89
C GLU A 192 16.82 12.93 -4.98
N ASP A 193 16.38 13.92 -5.78
CA ASP A 193 14.96 14.19 -6.01
C ASP A 193 14.25 12.98 -6.66
N VAL A 194 14.90 12.33 -7.63
CA VAL A 194 14.35 11.12 -8.28
C VAL A 194 14.26 9.95 -7.30
N ILE A 195 15.29 9.72 -6.49
CA ILE A 195 15.29 8.64 -5.48
C ILE A 195 14.20 8.90 -4.44
N TYR A 196 14.06 10.14 -3.96
CA TYR A 196 13.03 10.52 -3.01
C TYR A 196 11.62 10.30 -3.59
N PHE A 197 11.38 10.75 -4.82
CA PHE A 197 10.12 10.55 -5.51
C PHE A 197 9.79 9.06 -5.68
N CYS A 198 10.75 8.24 -6.11
CA CYS A 198 10.56 6.80 -6.26
C CYS A 198 10.19 6.12 -4.92
N ARG A 199 10.87 6.49 -3.83
CA ARG A 199 10.56 5.96 -2.49
C ARG A 199 9.17 6.37 -2.03
N TYR A 200 8.82 7.64 -2.22
CA TYR A 200 7.49 8.14 -1.89
C TYR A 200 6.40 7.42 -2.71
N ALA A 201 6.62 7.22 -4.01
CA ALA A 201 5.70 6.48 -4.87
C ALA A 201 5.55 5.01 -4.42
N ASP A 202 6.65 4.33 -4.09
CA ASP A 202 6.63 2.93 -3.63
C ASP A 202 5.90 2.79 -2.28
N THR A 203 6.26 3.62 -1.29
CA THR A 203 5.62 3.67 0.03
C THR A 203 4.13 4.00 -0.10
N SER A 204 3.80 5.01 -0.89
CA SER A 204 2.41 5.43 -1.06
C SER A 204 1.59 4.35 -1.74
N THR A 205 2.09 3.69 -2.81
CA THR A 205 1.38 2.65 -3.61
C THR A 205 1.23 1.29 -2.92
N THR A 206 2.09 0.98 -1.94
CA THR A 206 2.05 -0.27 -1.16
C THR A 206 0.66 -0.67 -0.65
N PRO A 207 -0.12 0.18 0.06
CA PRO A 207 -1.47 -0.17 0.51
C PRO A 207 -2.40 -0.59 -0.63
N LEU A 208 -2.35 0.12 -1.78
CA LEU A 208 -3.17 -0.22 -2.94
C LEU A 208 -2.74 -1.57 -3.52
N LEU A 209 -1.43 -1.83 -3.62
CA LEU A 209 -0.89 -3.13 -4.05
C LEU A 209 -1.35 -4.27 -3.15
N ILE A 210 -1.33 -4.09 -1.82
CA ILE A 210 -1.83 -5.09 -0.86
C ILE A 210 -3.33 -5.35 -1.09
N GLN A 211 -4.14 -4.29 -1.23
CA GLN A 211 -5.58 -4.43 -1.43
C GLN A 211 -5.92 -5.14 -2.74
N LEU A 212 -5.31 -4.73 -3.85
CA LEU A 212 -5.49 -5.35 -5.15
C LEU A 212 -5.00 -6.80 -5.16
N SER A 213 -3.86 -7.09 -4.52
CA SER A 213 -3.34 -8.46 -4.39
C SER A 213 -4.23 -9.34 -3.50
N PHE A 214 -4.83 -8.78 -2.46
CA PHE A 214 -5.76 -9.51 -1.60
C PHE A 214 -7.07 -9.81 -2.32
N LEU A 215 -7.66 -8.80 -2.97
CA LEU A 215 -8.95 -8.88 -3.63
C LEU A 215 -8.88 -9.70 -4.93
N GLY A 216 -7.84 -9.50 -5.74
CA GLY A 216 -7.72 -10.05 -7.09
C GLY A 216 -7.11 -11.46 -7.13
N CYS A 217 -6.13 -11.76 -6.28
CA CYS A 217 -5.38 -13.02 -6.42
C CYS A 217 -6.06 -14.24 -5.77
N ASN A 218 -7.24 -14.09 -5.17
CA ASN A 218 -8.01 -15.21 -4.65
C ASN A 218 -9.39 -15.25 -5.33
N ARG A 219 -9.68 -16.34 -6.06
CA ARG A 219 -10.96 -16.53 -6.76
C ARG A 219 -12.17 -16.28 -5.86
N ARG A 220 -12.09 -16.71 -4.59
CA ARG A 220 -13.14 -16.48 -3.59
C ARG A 220 -13.28 -15.00 -3.26
N HIS A 221 -12.18 -14.29 -3.03
CA HIS A 221 -12.20 -12.86 -2.75
C HIS A 221 -12.72 -12.06 -3.95
N LEU A 222 -12.31 -12.42 -5.16
CA LEU A 222 -12.76 -11.79 -6.40
C LEU A 222 -14.27 -11.98 -6.61
N GLN A 223 -14.80 -13.19 -6.33
CA GLN A 223 -16.24 -13.43 -6.37
C GLN A 223 -17.01 -12.55 -5.38
N PHE A 224 -16.53 -12.41 -4.14
CA PHE A 224 -17.14 -11.50 -3.17
C PHE A 224 -17.03 -10.03 -3.58
N LEU A 225 -15.92 -9.62 -4.20
CA LEU A 225 -15.76 -8.28 -4.74
C LEU A 225 -16.82 -8.02 -5.84
N ILE A 226 -16.95 -8.91 -6.82
CA ILE A 226 -17.94 -8.79 -7.90
C ILE A 226 -19.37 -8.71 -7.34
N LEU A 227 -19.69 -9.50 -6.32
CA LEU A 227 -20.98 -9.43 -5.64
C LEU A 227 -21.18 -8.08 -4.93
N SER A 228 -20.12 -7.56 -4.32
CA SER A 228 -20.12 -6.27 -3.62
C SER A 228 -20.25 -5.08 -4.56
N LEU A 229 -19.82 -5.20 -5.82
CA LEU A 229 -19.96 -4.16 -6.84
C LEU A 229 -21.41 -3.96 -7.33
N ARG A 230 -22.37 -4.83 -6.94
CA ARG A 230 -23.79 -4.60 -7.26
C ARG A 230 -24.28 -3.30 -6.61
N PRO A 231 -24.99 -2.40 -7.33
CA PRO A 231 -25.27 -1.03 -6.86
C PRO A 231 -25.88 -0.93 -5.45
N ARG A 232 -26.84 -1.80 -5.12
CA ARG A 232 -27.50 -1.84 -3.79
C ARG A 232 -26.56 -2.30 -2.68
N ILE A 233 -25.64 -3.22 -2.98
CA ILE A 233 -24.68 -3.78 -2.02
C ILE A 233 -23.48 -2.85 -1.88
N GLY A 234 -22.96 -2.36 -3.00
CA GLY A 234 -21.83 -1.43 -3.05
C GLY A 234 -22.10 -0.15 -2.28
N LEU A 235 -23.30 0.44 -2.45
CA LEU A 235 -23.69 1.62 -1.68
C LEU A 235 -23.70 1.34 -0.17
N LYS A 236 -24.17 0.15 0.24
CA LYS A 236 -24.16 -0.27 1.65
C LYS A 236 -22.74 -0.49 2.18
N VAL A 237 -21.84 -1.04 1.35
CA VAL A 237 -20.42 -1.24 1.69
C VAL A 237 -19.70 0.10 1.86
N PHE A 238 -20.01 1.11 1.04
CA PHE A 238 -19.47 2.45 1.19
C PHE A 238 -19.98 3.17 2.45
N CYS A 239 -21.30 3.15 2.69
CA CYS A 239 -21.88 3.84 3.85
C CYS A 239 -21.55 3.13 5.19
N CYS A 240 -21.44 1.81 5.19
CA CYS A 240 -21.21 1.00 6.39
C CYS A 240 -20.33 -0.22 6.08
N PRO A 241 -19.02 -0.05 5.84
CA PRO A 241 -18.11 -1.18 5.59
C PRO A 241 -18.00 -2.14 6.80
N CYS A 242 -18.35 -1.64 7.99
CA CYS A 242 -18.36 -2.37 9.25
C CYS A 242 -19.70 -3.06 9.57
N ALA A 243 -20.77 -2.86 8.80
CA ALA A 243 -22.04 -3.55 9.07
C ALA A 243 -21.90 -5.06 8.84
N ASP A 244 -22.42 -5.88 9.76
CA ASP A 244 -22.42 -7.32 9.59
C ASP A 244 -23.35 -7.73 8.43
N VAL A 245 -22.80 -8.55 7.54
CA VAL A 245 -23.57 -9.20 6.49
C VAL A 245 -24.25 -10.40 7.12
N ALA A 246 -25.34 -10.14 7.86
CA ALA A 246 -26.31 -11.18 8.13
C ALA A 246 -26.85 -11.68 6.77
N GLN A 247 -26.41 -12.87 6.37
CA GLN A 247 -26.97 -13.69 5.30
C GLN A 247 -26.93 -13.12 3.86
N THR A 248 -25.78 -13.22 3.20
CA THR A 248 -25.74 -13.54 1.75
C THR A 248 -25.10 -14.90 1.46
N GLY A 249 -24.93 -15.74 2.50
CA GLY A 249 -24.46 -17.13 2.40
C GLY A 249 -25.41 -18.10 1.70
N GLY A 250 -26.60 -17.66 1.26
CA GLY A 250 -27.61 -18.53 0.64
C GLY A 250 -27.39 -18.85 -0.84
N ILE A 251 -26.47 -18.20 -1.55
CA ILE A 251 -26.40 -18.32 -3.03
C ILE A 251 -25.26 -19.22 -3.53
N VAL A 252 -24.24 -19.54 -2.71
CA VAL A 252 -23.03 -20.26 -3.20
C VAL A 252 -22.92 -21.71 -2.70
N VAL A 253 -23.67 -22.13 -1.68
CA VAL A 253 -23.55 -23.50 -1.12
C VAL A 253 -24.24 -24.57 -1.97
N SER A 254 -25.11 -24.21 -2.93
CA SER A 254 -25.94 -25.19 -3.64
C SER A 254 -25.37 -25.77 -4.95
N ARG A 255 -24.09 -25.56 -5.30
CA ARG A 255 -23.56 -26.03 -6.61
C ARG A 255 -22.36 -26.98 -6.60
N THR A 256 -21.99 -27.55 -5.45
CA THR A 256 -20.92 -28.56 -5.35
C THR A 256 -21.35 -29.86 -4.67
N GLN A 257 -22.64 -30.21 -4.73
CA GLN A 257 -23.07 -31.60 -4.59
C GLN A 257 -23.47 -32.16 -5.95
N VAL A 258 -22.49 -32.68 -6.68
CA VAL A 258 -22.73 -33.66 -7.76
C VAL A 258 -21.75 -34.81 -7.59
N SER A 259 -22.28 -35.89 -7.01
CA SER A 259 -22.05 -37.29 -7.35
C SER A 259 -20.63 -37.86 -7.28
N SER A 260 -20.36 -38.59 -6.20
CA SER A 260 -19.63 -39.86 -6.28
C SER A 260 -20.47 -40.93 -5.58
N THR A 261 -21.30 -41.62 -6.37
CA THR A 261 -21.98 -42.86 -6.00
C THR A 261 -20.94 -43.93 -5.63
N SER A 262 -21.07 -44.44 -4.41
CA SER A 262 -20.42 -45.65 -3.91
C SER A 262 -20.85 -46.88 -4.73
N ILE A 263 -19.87 -47.59 -5.29
CA ILE A 263 -20.03 -48.96 -5.80
C ILE A 263 -19.85 -49.91 -4.60
N PRO A 264 -20.82 -50.78 -4.26
CA PRO A 264 -20.56 -51.88 -3.34
C PRO A 264 -19.88 -53.03 -4.11
N LEU A 265 -18.77 -53.52 -3.56
CA LEU A 265 -18.16 -54.79 -3.94
C LEU A 265 -19.00 -55.92 -3.33
N SER A 266 -19.54 -56.78 -4.19
CA SER A 266 -19.97 -58.15 -3.90
C SER A 266 -19.27 -59.07 -4.89
#